data_AF-A0AA52AMN6-F1
#
_entry.id   AF-A0AA52AMN6-F1
#
_cell.length_a   1.000
_cell.length_b   1.000
_cell.length_c   1.000
_cell.angle_alpha   90.00
_cell.angle_beta   90.00
_cell.angle_gamma   90.00
#
_symmetry.space_group_name_H-M   'P 1'
#
loop_
_entity.id
_entity.type
_entity.pdbx_description
1 polymer ?
#
loop_
_entity_poly.entity_id
_entity_poly.type
_entity_poly.pdbx_seq_one_letter_code
_entity_poly.pdbx_strand_id
1 'polypeptide(L)'
;MSGLFDDLDRLDLQGHVRRWSEVDATKAEGSVSLWMAAAQQFAVRLQRDPARVSDEQWQAVGQGWPALLAAAERATGPQCNEWLLRDLWLRASLLKAVGPRADVPLLDPGPVLERALDAMPMSPEEAAALAPRWRELERSQMLSLRMIRRLLAPVRALAPLLGDHPRWSEYETWERLAGDLP
;
A
#
# COMPACT_ATOMS: atom_id res chain seq x y z
N MET A 1 2.48 -24.01 -15.40
CA MET A 1 3.01 -22.71 -14.94
C MET A 1 2.20 -21.64 -15.63
N SER A 2 1.48 -20.82 -14.86
CA SER A 2 0.65 -19.75 -15.41
C SER A 2 1.56 -18.64 -15.94
N GLY A 3 1.46 -18.28 -17.22
CA GLY A 3 2.21 -17.17 -17.82
C GLY A 3 1.74 -15.78 -17.37
N LEU A 4 1.01 -15.72 -16.25
CA LEU A 4 0.49 -14.49 -15.63
C LEU A 4 1.61 -13.56 -15.13
N PHE A 5 2.74 -14.13 -14.74
CA PHE A 5 3.90 -13.40 -14.20
C PHE A 5 5.07 -13.31 -15.19
N ASP A 6 4.93 -13.91 -16.39
CA ASP A 6 5.95 -13.86 -17.44
C ASP A 6 6.19 -12.40 -17.83
N ASP A 7 7.42 -12.04 -18.20
CA ASP A 7 7.81 -10.69 -18.62
C ASP A 7 7.74 -9.60 -17.52
N LEU A 8 7.61 -9.98 -16.23
CA LEU A 8 7.85 -9.05 -15.10
C LEU A 8 9.28 -8.48 -15.14
N ASP A 9 10.23 -9.25 -15.67
CA ASP A 9 11.62 -8.86 -15.94
C ASP A 9 11.78 -7.91 -17.13
N ARG A 10 10.77 -7.77 -17.99
CA ARG A 10 10.81 -6.98 -19.24
C ARG A 10 10.05 -5.66 -19.19
N LEU A 11 9.31 -5.38 -18.12
CA LEU A 11 8.59 -4.09 -17.94
C LEU A 11 7.49 -3.84 -19.00
N ASP A 12 6.86 -4.89 -19.55
CA ASP A 12 5.67 -4.74 -20.40
C ASP A 12 4.44 -4.36 -19.55
N LEU A 13 4.42 -3.12 -19.07
CA LEU A 13 3.39 -2.59 -18.18
C LEU A 13 2.00 -2.70 -18.81
N GLN A 14 1.87 -2.49 -20.11
CA GLN A 14 0.57 -2.62 -20.81
C GLN A 14 0.12 -4.08 -20.93
N GLY A 15 1.04 -5.02 -21.19
CA GLY A 15 0.75 -6.45 -21.16
C GLY A 15 0.36 -6.93 -19.75
N HIS A 16 1.02 -6.42 -18.72
CA HIS A 16 0.68 -6.69 -17.31
C HIS A 16 -0.69 -6.14 -16.92
N VAL A 17 -0.99 -4.88 -17.28
CA VAL A 17 -2.31 -4.26 -17.07
C VAL A 17 -3.41 -5.13 -17.68
N ARG A 18 -3.27 -5.53 -18.94
CA ARG A 18 -4.25 -6.37 -19.64
C ARG A 18 -4.45 -7.69 -18.90
N ARG A 19 -3.36 -8.41 -18.63
CA ARG A 19 -3.40 -9.73 -17.95
C ARG A 19 -4.04 -9.68 -16.56
N TRP A 20 -3.77 -8.67 -15.75
CA TRP A 20 -4.33 -8.59 -14.39
C TRP A 20 -5.72 -7.97 -14.32
N SER A 21 -6.11 -7.21 -15.36
CA SER A 21 -7.45 -6.65 -15.50
C SER A 21 -8.44 -7.63 -16.13
N GLU A 22 -7.96 -8.68 -16.81
CA GLU A 22 -8.79 -9.72 -17.39
C GLU A 22 -9.55 -10.53 -16.33
N VAL A 23 -10.82 -10.85 -16.63
CA VAL A 23 -11.70 -11.61 -15.73
C VAL A 23 -11.09 -12.98 -15.38
N ASP A 24 -10.34 -13.60 -16.28
CA ASP A 24 -9.73 -14.91 -16.04
C ASP A 24 -8.50 -14.86 -15.10
N ALA A 25 -7.95 -13.69 -14.78
CA ALA A 25 -6.97 -13.55 -13.69
C ALA A 25 -7.56 -13.98 -12.33
N THR A 26 -8.88 -14.02 -12.20
CA THR A 26 -9.59 -14.55 -11.02
C THR A 26 -9.41 -16.06 -10.83
N LYS A 27 -9.08 -16.81 -11.88
CA LYS A 27 -8.82 -18.26 -11.83
C LYS A 27 -7.33 -18.59 -11.73
N ALA A 28 -6.46 -17.59 -11.73
CA ALA A 28 -5.04 -17.82 -11.75
C ALA A 28 -4.58 -18.43 -10.42
N GLU A 29 -4.21 -19.71 -10.47
CA GLU A 29 -3.55 -20.42 -9.38
C GLU A 29 -2.21 -19.73 -9.07
N GLY A 30 -2.10 -19.19 -7.86
CA GLY A 30 -0.87 -18.64 -7.32
C GLY A 30 -0.92 -18.66 -5.81
N SER A 31 0.10 -19.24 -5.16
CA SER A 31 0.23 -19.12 -3.71
C SER A 31 0.39 -17.66 -3.31
N VAL A 32 0.06 -17.31 -2.07
CA VAL A 32 0.27 -15.98 -1.51
C VAL A 32 1.70 -15.48 -1.80
N SER A 33 2.70 -16.36 -1.67
CA SER A 33 4.10 -16.06 -1.94
C SER A 33 4.38 -15.62 -3.39
N LEU A 34 3.68 -16.18 -4.39
CA LEU A 34 3.87 -15.79 -5.79
C LEU A 34 3.30 -14.39 -6.06
N TRP A 35 2.11 -14.09 -5.55
CA TRP A 35 1.52 -12.76 -5.65
C TRP A 35 2.33 -11.70 -4.91
N MET A 36 2.87 -12.04 -3.73
CA MET A 36 3.80 -11.17 -3.01
C MET A 36 5.07 -10.90 -3.81
N ALA A 37 5.63 -11.93 -4.46
CA ALA A 37 6.82 -11.79 -5.31
C ALA A 37 6.53 -10.88 -6.52
N ALA A 38 5.39 -11.05 -7.18
CA ALA A 38 4.98 -10.22 -8.30
C ALA A 38 4.82 -8.74 -7.90
N ALA A 39 4.10 -8.48 -6.80
CA ALA A 39 3.95 -7.13 -6.25
C ALA A 39 5.30 -6.52 -5.87
N GLN A 40 6.20 -7.30 -5.27
CA GLN A 40 7.54 -6.85 -4.91
C GLN A 40 8.37 -6.50 -6.15
N GLN A 41 8.37 -7.35 -7.17
CA GLN A 41 9.12 -7.11 -8.40
C GLN A 41 8.62 -5.88 -9.14
N PHE A 42 7.30 -5.71 -9.23
CA PHE A 42 6.69 -4.50 -9.80
C PHE A 42 7.15 -3.24 -9.05
N ALA A 43 7.02 -3.24 -7.73
CA ALA A 43 7.41 -2.11 -6.88
C ALA A 43 8.90 -1.77 -7.01
N VAL A 44 9.79 -2.76 -6.90
CA VAL A 44 11.25 -2.56 -7.02
C VAL A 44 11.62 -1.93 -8.36
N ARG A 45 10.96 -2.38 -9.44
CA ARG A 45 11.28 -1.91 -10.78
C ARG A 45 10.86 -0.47 -11.00
N LEU A 46 9.71 -0.08 -10.47
CA LEU A 46 9.26 1.30 -10.48
C LEU A 46 10.11 2.20 -9.58
N GLN A 47 10.53 1.70 -8.42
CA GLN A 47 11.35 2.43 -7.46
C GLN A 47 12.82 2.59 -7.89
N ARG A 48 13.31 1.77 -8.82
CA ARG A 48 14.71 1.81 -9.26
C ARG A 48 15.07 3.12 -9.97
N ASP A 49 14.17 3.64 -10.79
CA ASP A 49 14.41 4.88 -11.54
C ASP A 49 13.09 5.59 -11.91
N PRO A 50 12.33 6.06 -10.91
CA PRO A 50 11.00 6.62 -11.14
C PRO A 50 11.04 7.89 -11.99
N ALA A 51 12.17 8.62 -12.01
CA ALA A 51 12.34 9.83 -12.82
C ALA A 51 12.45 9.54 -14.33
N ARG A 52 12.77 8.29 -14.73
CA ARG A 52 12.83 7.88 -16.14
C ARG A 52 11.52 7.31 -16.67
N VAL A 53 10.49 7.23 -15.84
CA VAL A 53 9.16 6.75 -16.25
C VAL A 53 8.48 7.85 -17.06
N SER A 54 8.17 7.55 -18.32
CA SER A 54 7.44 8.47 -19.20
C SER A 54 5.99 8.64 -18.76
N ASP A 55 5.32 9.68 -19.24
CA ASP A 55 3.91 9.92 -18.89
C ASP A 55 2.99 8.77 -19.35
N GLU A 56 3.23 8.20 -20.54
CA GLU A 56 2.52 7.01 -21.02
C GLU A 56 2.74 5.79 -20.10
N GLN A 57 3.97 5.63 -19.60
CA GLN A 57 4.29 4.58 -18.65
C GLN A 57 3.59 4.85 -17.31
N TRP A 58 3.54 6.08 -16.82
CA TRP A 58 2.81 6.42 -15.58
C TRP A 58 1.32 6.07 -15.67
N GLN A 59 0.69 6.28 -16.82
CA GLN A 59 -0.70 5.86 -17.03
C GLN A 59 -0.83 4.33 -16.96
N ALA A 60 0.07 3.59 -17.60
CA ALA A 60 0.08 2.12 -17.53
C ALA A 60 0.35 1.61 -16.10
N VAL A 61 1.26 2.24 -15.36
CA VAL A 61 1.52 1.91 -13.94
C VAL A 61 0.27 2.19 -13.09
N GLY A 62 -0.38 3.34 -13.31
CA GLY A 62 -1.58 3.75 -12.59
C GLY A 62 -2.75 2.77 -12.73
N GLN A 63 -2.81 2.05 -13.85
CA GLN A 63 -3.80 0.99 -14.08
C GLN A 63 -3.30 -0.37 -13.57
N GLY A 64 -2.02 -0.68 -13.82
CA GLY A 64 -1.46 -2.01 -13.61
C GLY A 64 -1.26 -2.35 -12.15
N TRP A 65 -0.84 -1.38 -11.34
CA TRP A 65 -0.62 -1.61 -9.91
C TRP A 65 -1.91 -1.92 -9.14
N PRO A 66 -2.99 -1.12 -9.25
CA PRO A 66 -4.28 -1.49 -8.64
C PRO A 66 -4.83 -2.81 -9.17
N ALA A 67 -4.69 -3.09 -10.47
CA ALA A 67 -5.13 -4.36 -11.06
C ALA A 67 -4.38 -5.56 -10.46
N LEU A 68 -3.06 -5.45 -10.28
CA LEU A 68 -2.23 -6.47 -9.63
C LEU A 68 -2.71 -6.76 -8.21
N LEU A 69 -2.88 -5.71 -7.39
CA LEU A 69 -3.31 -5.87 -6.00
C LEU A 69 -4.72 -6.45 -5.90
N ALA A 70 -5.64 -5.99 -6.75
CA ALA A 70 -6.99 -6.51 -6.78
C ALA A 70 -7.03 -7.98 -7.23
N ALA A 71 -6.20 -8.38 -8.20
CA ALA A 71 -6.07 -9.78 -8.60
C ALA A 71 -5.48 -10.64 -7.48
N ALA A 72 -4.45 -10.14 -6.80
CA ALA A 72 -3.84 -10.81 -5.66
C ALA A 72 -4.83 -11.01 -4.50
N GLU A 73 -5.62 -9.99 -4.15
CA GLU A 73 -6.65 -10.08 -3.12
C GLU A 73 -7.77 -11.06 -3.51
N ARG A 74 -8.22 -11.06 -4.77
CA ARG A 74 -9.20 -12.05 -5.24
C ARG A 74 -8.67 -13.48 -5.17
N ALA A 75 -7.42 -13.69 -5.55
CA ALA A 75 -6.80 -15.03 -5.59
C ALA A 75 -6.44 -15.58 -4.21
N THR A 76 -6.13 -14.70 -3.25
CA THR A 76 -5.64 -15.10 -1.92
C THR A 76 -6.62 -14.85 -0.78
N GLY A 77 -7.71 -14.11 -1.04
CA GLY A 77 -8.59 -13.57 -0.02
C GLY A 77 -7.95 -12.41 0.77
N PRO A 78 -8.64 -11.90 1.81
CA PRO A 78 -8.12 -10.84 2.66
C PRO A 78 -6.82 -11.28 3.37
N GLN A 79 -5.75 -10.50 3.20
CA GLN A 79 -4.43 -10.81 3.78
C GLN A 79 -4.04 -9.81 4.89
N CYS A 80 -4.90 -9.58 5.88
CA CYS A 80 -4.60 -8.71 7.04
C CYS A 80 -3.99 -7.34 6.63
N ASN A 81 -4.61 -6.65 5.67
CA ASN A 81 -4.13 -5.38 5.10
C ASN A 81 -2.78 -5.43 4.35
N GLU A 82 -2.23 -6.60 4.02
CA GLU A 82 -0.94 -6.71 3.32
C GLU A 82 -0.94 -6.00 1.96
N TRP A 83 -2.00 -6.18 1.16
CA TRP A 83 -2.12 -5.52 -0.14
C TRP A 83 -2.27 -3.99 -0.01
N LEU A 84 -3.01 -3.53 1.00
CA LEU A 84 -3.10 -2.11 1.34
C LEU A 84 -1.73 -1.56 1.72
N LEU A 85 -1.01 -2.21 2.64
CA LEU A 85 0.30 -1.73 3.10
C LEU A 85 1.31 -1.66 1.96
N ARG A 86 1.29 -2.62 1.03
CA ARG A 86 2.13 -2.57 -0.18
C ARG A 86 1.80 -1.36 -1.05
N ASP A 87 0.53 -1.07 -1.25
CA ASP A 87 0.09 0.12 -1.99
C ASP A 87 0.57 1.41 -1.32
N LEU A 88 0.32 1.56 -0.01
CA LEU A 88 0.72 2.75 0.75
C LEU A 88 2.24 2.97 0.72
N TRP A 89 3.04 1.90 0.88
CA TRP A 89 4.49 2.00 0.82
C TRP A 89 5.01 2.31 -0.58
N LEU A 90 4.42 1.74 -1.63
CA LEU A 90 4.80 2.08 -2.99
C LEU A 90 4.53 3.56 -3.26
N ARG A 91 3.31 4.03 -3.02
CA ARG A 91 2.92 5.44 -3.21
C ARG A 91 3.83 6.37 -2.42
N ALA A 92 4.05 6.10 -1.14
CA ALA A 92 4.93 6.93 -0.31
C ALA A 92 6.37 7.00 -0.83
N SER A 93 6.91 5.87 -1.29
CA SER A 93 8.25 5.80 -1.88
C SER A 93 8.34 6.62 -3.18
N LEU A 94 7.35 6.52 -4.07
CA LEU A 94 7.32 7.25 -5.33
C LEU A 94 7.14 8.76 -5.11
N LEU A 95 6.21 9.15 -4.24
CA LEU A 95 5.99 10.55 -3.86
C LEU A 95 7.26 11.18 -3.29
N LYS A 96 8.00 10.44 -2.46
CA LYS A 96 9.29 10.91 -1.94
C LYS A 96 10.35 11.05 -3.03
N ALA A 97 10.32 10.21 -4.06
CA ALA A 97 11.33 10.19 -5.11
C ALA A 97 11.10 11.21 -6.22
N VAL A 98 9.84 11.42 -6.64
CA VAL A 98 9.51 12.28 -7.80
C VAL A 98 8.51 13.40 -7.48
N GLY A 99 8.01 13.47 -6.24
CA GLY A 99 7.05 14.48 -5.81
C GLY A 99 5.61 14.22 -6.27
N PRO A 100 4.65 15.04 -5.82
CA PRO A 100 3.25 14.97 -6.26
C PRO A 100 3.07 15.33 -7.73
N ARG A 101 2.11 14.67 -8.39
CA ARG A 101 1.69 14.95 -9.76
C ARG A 101 0.19 14.78 -9.91
N ALA A 102 -0.50 15.87 -10.30
CA ALA A 102 -1.97 15.90 -10.38
C ALA A 102 -2.54 14.96 -11.46
N ASP A 103 -1.77 14.64 -12.50
CA ASP A 103 -2.14 13.79 -13.62
C ASP A 103 -1.85 12.30 -13.39
N VAL A 104 -1.18 11.96 -12.29
CA VAL A 104 -0.77 10.59 -11.95
C VAL A 104 -1.36 10.21 -10.58
N PRO A 105 -2.47 9.45 -10.52
CA PRO A 105 -3.14 9.11 -9.25
C PRO A 105 -2.28 8.38 -8.21
N LEU A 106 -1.19 7.72 -8.63
CA LEU A 106 -0.21 7.11 -7.71
C LEU A 106 0.67 8.13 -6.99
N LEU A 107 0.76 9.34 -7.52
CA LEU A 107 1.53 10.48 -7.01
C LEU A 107 0.60 11.54 -6.40
N ASP A 108 -0.57 11.12 -5.90
CA ASP A 108 -1.42 11.89 -5.01
C ASP A 108 -1.18 11.44 -3.55
N PRO A 109 -0.71 12.34 -2.66
CA PRO A 109 -0.49 12.00 -1.25
C PRO A 109 -1.79 11.80 -0.46
N GLY A 110 -2.90 12.43 -0.83
CA GLY A 110 -4.17 12.39 -0.08
C GLY A 110 -4.68 10.96 0.16
N PRO A 111 -4.83 10.14 -0.90
CA PRO A 111 -5.27 8.75 -0.76
C PRO A 111 -4.37 7.88 0.13
N VAL A 112 -3.10 8.23 0.36
CA VAL A 112 -2.24 7.49 1.29
C VAL A 112 -2.69 7.72 2.72
N LEU A 113 -3.00 8.97 3.08
CA LEU A 113 -3.50 9.35 4.40
C LEU A 113 -4.91 8.77 4.63
N GLU A 114 -5.84 9.02 3.72
CA GLU A 114 -7.24 8.61 3.86
C GLU A 114 -7.36 7.10 4.07
N ARG A 115 -6.71 6.32 3.20
CA ARG A 115 -6.80 4.85 3.26
C ARG A 115 -6.07 4.26 4.47
N ALA A 116 -5.03 4.92 4.97
CA ALA A 116 -4.38 4.50 6.21
C ALA A 116 -5.30 4.71 7.42
N LEU A 117 -5.99 5.85 7.48
CA LEU A 117 -6.94 6.16 8.55
C LEU A 117 -8.18 5.26 8.50
N ASP A 118 -8.73 5.02 7.31
CA ASP A 118 -9.90 4.16 7.12
C ASP A 118 -9.62 2.69 7.48
N ALA A 119 -8.35 2.28 7.46
CA ALA A 119 -7.92 0.93 7.79
C ALA A 119 -7.52 0.74 9.27
N MET A 120 -7.68 1.77 10.12
CA MET A 120 -7.37 1.66 11.54
C MET A 120 -8.25 0.59 12.19
N PRO A 121 -7.66 -0.38 12.92
CA PRO A 121 -8.40 -1.52 13.46
C PRO A 121 -9.24 -1.19 14.71
N MET A 122 -9.12 0.01 15.25
CA MET A 122 -9.79 0.50 16.46
C MET A 122 -9.72 2.03 16.51
N SER A 123 -10.40 2.67 17.46
CA SER A 123 -10.32 4.12 17.66
C SER A 123 -9.03 4.53 18.39
N PRO A 124 -8.61 5.81 18.32
CA PRO A 124 -7.48 6.32 19.09
C PRO A 124 -7.64 6.11 20.61
N GLU A 125 -8.85 6.28 21.13
CA GLU A 125 -9.16 6.12 22.56
C GLU A 125 -8.99 4.66 23.01
N GLU A 126 -9.46 3.71 22.20
CA GLU A 126 -9.28 2.28 22.46
C GLU A 126 -7.80 1.91 22.41
N ALA A 127 -7.07 2.37 21.39
CA ALA A 127 -5.64 2.12 21.28
C ALA A 127 -4.87 2.70 22.48
N ALA A 128 -5.20 3.91 22.92
CA ALA A 128 -4.58 4.56 24.08
C ALA A 128 -4.84 3.79 25.40
N ALA A 129 -6.02 3.18 25.56
CA ALA A 129 -6.33 2.35 26.72
C ALA A 129 -5.55 1.01 26.73
N LEU A 130 -5.31 0.43 25.56
CA LEU A 130 -4.66 -0.86 25.40
C LEU A 130 -3.12 -0.78 25.35
N ALA A 131 -2.57 0.27 24.75
CA ALA A 131 -1.13 0.41 24.47
C ALA A 131 -0.24 0.27 25.73
N PRO A 132 -0.51 0.91 26.88
CA PRO A 132 0.36 0.82 28.05
C PRO A 132 0.55 -0.61 28.59
N ARG A 133 -0.43 -1.49 28.35
CA ARG A 133 -0.45 -2.87 28.83
C ARG A 133 -0.33 -3.91 27.73
N TRP A 134 0.26 -3.53 26.58
CA TRP A 134 0.31 -4.38 25.39
C TRP A 134 0.93 -5.77 25.62
N ARG A 135 1.84 -5.90 26.61
CA ARG A 135 2.50 -7.17 26.97
C ARG A 135 1.55 -8.19 27.61
N GLU A 136 0.43 -7.72 28.15
CA GLU A 136 -0.59 -8.54 28.80
C GLU A 136 -1.75 -8.89 27.86
N LEU A 137 -1.77 -8.33 26.65
CA LEU A 137 -2.88 -8.48 25.73
C LEU A 137 -2.85 -9.83 25.01
N GLU A 138 -4.03 -10.25 24.58
CA GLU A 138 -4.21 -11.32 23.61
C GLU A 138 -3.41 -11.01 22.32
N ARG A 139 -2.93 -12.06 21.66
CA ARG A 139 -2.12 -11.92 20.44
C ARG A 139 -2.82 -11.08 19.36
N SER A 140 -4.13 -11.23 19.20
CA SER A 140 -4.93 -10.48 18.23
C SER A 140 -4.90 -8.97 18.49
N GLN A 141 -5.08 -8.55 19.75
CA GLN A 141 -5.05 -7.14 20.14
C GLN A 141 -3.65 -6.55 19.95
N MET A 142 -2.59 -7.28 20.33
CA MET A 142 -1.22 -6.85 20.07
C MET A 142 -0.94 -6.69 18.56
N LEU A 143 -1.46 -7.58 17.72
CA LEU A 143 -1.34 -7.44 16.27
C LEU A 143 -2.09 -6.23 15.72
N SER A 144 -3.27 -5.91 16.26
CA SER A 144 -4.01 -4.69 15.89
C SER A 144 -3.23 -3.43 16.27
N LEU A 145 -2.63 -3.36 17.46
CA LEU A 145 -1.78 -2.24 17.86
C LEU A 145 -0.56 -2.09 16.94
N ARG A 146 0.09 -3.20 16.57
CA ARG A 146 1.19 -3.18 15.60
C ARG A 146 0.72 -2.74 14.21
N MET A 147 -0.50 -3.10 13.81
CA MET A 147 -1.08 -2.69 12.53
C MET A 147 -1.24 -1.17 12.45
N ILE A 148 -1.70 -0.51 13.52
CA ILE A 148 -1.77 0.96 13.60
C ILE A 148 -0.40 1.56 13.27
N ARG A 149 0.68 1.10 13.92
CA ARG A 149 2.04 1.60 13.63
C ARG A 149 2.47 1.36 12.18
N ARG A 150 2.10 0.21 11.60
CA ARG A 150 2.39 -0.10 10.18
C ARG A 150 1.65 0.83 9.22
N LEU A 151 0.42 1.22 9.53
CA LEU A 151 -0.40 2.14 8.74
C LEU A 151 0.09 3.59 8.83
N LEU A 152 0.57 4.02 10.01
CA LEU A 152 1.11 5.37 10.19
C LEU A 152 2.46 5.60 9.49
N ALA A 153 3.28 4.55 9.36
CA ALA A 153 4.63 4.66 8.81
C ALA A 153 4.71 5.26 7.39
N PRO A 154 3.93 4.81 6.38
CA PRO A 154 3.94 5.43 5.05
C PRO A 154 3.40 6.87 5.06
N VAL A 155 2.43 7.20 5.92
CA VAL A 155 1.88 8.56 6.06
C VAL A 155 2.93 9.51 6.64
N ARG A 156 3.66 9.07 7.67
CA ARG A 156 4.74 9.85 8.30
C ARG A 156 5.81 10.27 7.28
N ALA A 157 6.15 9.40 6.33
CA ALA A 157 7.11 9.70 5.28
C ALA A 157 6.65 10.84 4.35
N LEU A 158 5.35 11.13 4.32
CA LEU A 158 4.70 12.13 3.50
C LEU A 158 4.17 13.34 4.30
N ALA A 159 4.46 13.41 5.60
CA ALA A 159 3.97 14.50 6.46
C ALA A 159 4.17 15.91 5.87
N PRO A 160 5.32 16.26 5.24
CA PRO A 160 5.50 17.58 4.63
C PRO A 160 4.54 17.91 3.47
N LEU A 161 3.92 16.89 2.86
CA LEU A 161 2.99 17.02 1.73
C LEU A 161 1.52 17.01 2.16
N LEU A 162 1.23 16.74 3.44
CA LEU A 162 -0.11 16.44 3.95
C LEU A 162 -0.63 17.45 4.97
N GLY A 163 0.16 18.47 5.33
CA GLY A 163 -0.19 19.42 6.40
C GLY A 163 -1.52 20.17 6.18
N ASP A 164 -1.90 20.41 4.93
CA ASP A 164 -3.16 21.10 4.58
C ASP A 164 -4.33 20.13 4.35
N HIS A 165 -4.12 18.81 4.54
CA HIS A 165 -5.17 17.82 4.30
C HIS A 165 -6.29 17.93 5.35
N PRO A 166 -7.58 17.86 4.97
CA PRO A 166 -8.70 18.01 5.92
C PRO A 166 -8.68 17.03 7.10
N ARG A 167 -8.13 15.83 6.89
CA ARG A 167 -7.98 14.77 7.92
C ARG A 167 -6.63 14.78 8.64
N TRP A 168 -5.80 15.80 8.44
CA TRP A 168 -4.46 15.85 9.04
C TRP A 168 -4.51 15.79 10.58
N SER A 169 -5.46 16.48 11.21
CA SER A 169 -5.64 16.47 12.66
C SER A 169 -5.97 15.08 13.24
N GLU A 170 -6.62 14.22 12.45
CA GLU A 170 -6.90 12.83 12.83
C GLU A 170 -5.60 12.01 12.85
N TYR A 171 -4.76 12.18 11.83
CA TYR A 171 -3.42 11.57 11.82
C TYR A 171 -2.55 12.06 12.97
N GLU A 172 -2.54 13.35 13.28
CA GLU A 172 -1.78 13.88 14.42
C GLU A 172 -2.21 13.28 15.76
N THR A 173 -3.48 12.89 15.88
CA THR A 173 -3.98 12.17 17.06
C THR A 173 -3.37 10.78 17.16
N TRP A 174 -3.33 10.04 16.06
CA TRP A 174 -2.67 8.74 16.02
C TRP A 174 -1.16 8.81 16.18
N GLU A 175 -0.50 9.80 15.57
CA GLU A 175 0.95 9.98 15.62
C GLU A 175 1.43 10.26 17.04
N ARG A 176 0.66 10.99 17.84
CA ARG A 176 0.94 11.19 19.28
C ARG A 176 0.96 9.88 20.07
N LEU A 177 0.12 8.91 19.70
CA LEU A 177 0.08 7.59 20.34
C LEU A 177 1.20 6.66 19.84
N ALA A 178 1.83 6.97 18.71
CA ALA A 178 2.73 6.03 18.03
C ALA A 178 3.95 5.61 18.86
N GLY A 179 4.39 6.44 19.80
CA GLY A 179 5.49 6.14 20.73
C GLY A 179 5.15 5.08 21.79
N ASP A 180 3.87 4.93 22.12
CA ASP A 180 3.37 3.99 23.13
C ASP A 180 2.95 2.64 22.53
N LEU A 181 2.84 2.57 21.20
CA LEU A 181 2.47 1.34 20.48
C LEU A 181 3.64 0.32 20.44
N PRO A 182 3.36 -0.99 20.55
CA PRO A 182 4.35 -2.06 20.43
C PRO A 182 4.99 -2.17 19.04
#